data_AF-A0A285SX37-F1
#
_entry.id   AF-A0A285SX37-F1
#
_cell.length_a   1.000
_cell.length_b   1.000
_cell.length_c   1.000
_cell.angle_alpha   90.00
_cell.angle_beta   90.00
_cell.angle_gamma   90.00
#
_symmetry.space_group_name_H-M   'P 1'
#
loop_
_entity.id
_entity.type
_entity.pdbx_description
1 polymer ?
#
loop_
_entity_poly.entity_id
_entity_poly.type
_entity_poly.pdbx_seq_one_letter_code
_entity_poly.pdbx_strand_id
1 'polypeptide(L)'
;MDLFFDSLPLLILLALVYLLLVLRRWRIGRARPAILIDGSNVMHWRDNTPSLEPVIEIVAPLQAAGFRPGVVFDANAGYKLEGRYRDDAVLARRIGLPEAQVLVVPKGQPADPTLLAAAREFDARIITNDRFRDWETDHPELRLPGRLIRGGYRNGRLWLELD
;
A
#
# COMPACT_ATOMS: atom_id res chain seq x y z
N MET A 1 21.47 -52.66 -19.75
CA MET A 1 20.74 -52.21 -18.53
C MET A 1 21.18 -50.79 -18.13
N ASP A 2 21.85 -50.05 -19.03
CA ASP A 2 22.65 -48.87 -18.68
C ASP A 2 21.98 -47.53 -19.05
N LEU A 3 21.03 -47.56 -20.00
CA LEU A 3 20.26 -46.39 -20.44
C LEU A 3 19.44 -45.73 -19.31
N PHE A 4 19.11 -46.48 -18.26
CA PHE A 4 18.37 -45.99 -17.10
C PHE A 4 19.24 -45.15 -16.15
N PHE A 5 20.54 -45.46 -16.05
CA PHE A 5 21.48 -44.73 -15.19
C PHE A 5 21.96 -43.44 -15.86
N ASP A 6 22.15 -43.44 -17.18
CA ASP A 6 22.61 -42.27 -17.94
C ASP A 6 21.57 -41.12 -17.98
N SER A 7 20.27 -41.46 -17.86
CA SER A 7 19.18 -40.48 -17.90
C SER A 7 18.78 -39.93 -16.52
N LEU A 8 19.21 -40.58 -15.43
CA LEU A 8 18.95 -40.17 -14.06
C LEU A 8 19.37 -38.72 -13.73
N PRO A 9 20.58 -38.24 -14.11
CA PRO A 9 20.99 -36.86 -13.81
C PRO A 9 20.16 -35.83 -14.60
N LEU A 10 19.75 -36.16 -15.83
CA LEU A 10 18.88 -35.30 -16.62
C LEU A 10 17.49 -35.17 -16.00
N LEU A 11 16.92 -36.29 -15.52
CA LEU A 11 15.63 -36.31 -14.83
C LEU A 11 15.69 -35.53 -13.51
N ILE A 12 16.78 -35.64 -12.74
CA ILE A 12 17.00 -34.87 -11.52
C ILE A 12 17.10 -33.37 -11.85
N LEU A 13 17.85 -32.99 -12.89
CA LEU A 13 17.97 -31.60 -13.32
C LEU A 13 16.61 -31.03 -13.75
N LEU A 14 15.84 -31.76 -14.55
CA LEU A 14 14.50 -31.35 -14.97
C LEU A 14 13.54 -31.21 -13.79
N ALA A 15 13.59 -32.13 -12.81
CA ALA A 15 12.81 -32.04 -11.59
C ALA A 15 13.20 -30.83 -10.73
N LEU A 16 14.50 -30.53 -10.61
CA LEU A 16 14.99 -29.34 -9.89
C LEU A 16 14.58 -28.04 -10.57
N VAL A 17 14.67 -27.97 -11.91
CA VAL A 17 14.21 -26.82 -12.69
C VAL A 17 12.70 -26.64 -12.54
N TYR A 18 11.92 -27.72 -12.68
CA TYR A 18 10.48 -27.70 -12.47
C TYR A 18 10.12 -27.24 -11.05
N LEU A 19 10.78 -27.78 -10.03
CA LEU A 19 10.59 -27.38 -8.64
C LEU A 19 10.95 -25.90 -8.43
N LEU A 20 12.05 -25.41 -9.00
CA LEU A 20 12.42 -23.99 -8.95
C LEU A 20 11.37 -23.10 -9.63
N LEU A 21 10.81 -23.53 -10.77
CA LEU A 21 9.75 -22.80 -11.47
C LEU A 21 8.45 -22.78 -10.67
N VAL A 22 8.08 -23.89 -10.03
CA VAL A 22 6.91 -23.99 -9.14
C VAL A 22 7.10 -23.12 -7.91
N LEU A 23 8.26 -23.18 -7.24
CA LEU A 23 8.60 -22.35 -6.09
C LEU A 23 8.64 -20.86 -6.45
N ARG A 24 9.17 -20.52 -7.63
CA ARG A 24 9.18 -19.15 -8.15
C ARG A 24 7.76 -18.68 -8.45
N ARG A 25 6.91 -19.51 -9.05
CA ARG A 25 5.49 -19.21 -9.30
C ARG A 25 4.70 -19.06 -8.01
N TRP A 26 4.97 -19.89 -7.00
CA TRP A 26 4.41 -19.78 -5.66
C TRP A 26 4.85 -18.49 -4.95
N ARG A 27 6.12 -18.09 -5.08
CA ARG A 27 6.62 -16.81 -4.56
C ARG A 27 6.02 -15.60 -5.27
N ILE A 28 5.89 -15.65 -6.60
CA ILE A 28 5.32 -14.57 -7.42
C ILE A 28 3.80 -14.48 -7.21
N GLY A 29 3.13 -15.61 -6.94
CA GLY A 29 1.69 -15.69 -6.70
C GLY A 29 1.25 -15.34 -5.28
N ARG A 30 2.17 -15.22 -4.32
CA ARG A 30 1.84 -14.66 -3.00
C ARG A 30 1.59 -13.16 -3.20
N ALA A 31 0.32 -12.75 -3.11
CA ALA A 31 -0.05 -11.35 -3.12
C ALA A 31 0.80 -10.63 -2.06
N ARG A 32 1.56 -9.61 -2.48
CA ARG A 32 2.31 -8.79 -1.53
C ARG A 32 1.30 -8.15 -0.58
N PRO A 33 1.55 -8.14 0.74
CA PRO A 33 0.65 -7.52 1.70
C PRO A 33 0.39 -6.06 1.29
N ALA A 34 -0.89 -5.73 1.14
CA ALA A 34 -1.33 -4.40 0.78
C ALA A 34 -1.32 -3.50 2.02
N ILE A 35 -0.84 -2.28 1.84
CA ILE A 35 -0.99 -1.21 2.84
C ILE A 35 -1.60 -0.02 2.13
N LEU A 36 -2.75 0.44 2.59
CA LEU A 36 -3.34 1.67 2.10
C LEU A 36 -2.91 2.83 2.98
N ILE A 37 -2.66 3.96 2.34
CA ILE A 37 -2.26 5.20 2.97
C ILE A 37 -3.39 6.18 2.73
N ASP A 38 -3.92 6.73 3.82
CA ASP A 38 -4.82 7.87 3.77
C ASP A 38 -3.98 9.12 3.44
N GLY A 39 -3.84 9.41 2.16
CA GLY A 39 -2.99 10.48 1.67
C GLY A 39 -3.47 11.85 2.16
N SER A 40 -4.78 12.04 2.28
CA SER A 40 -5.37 13.27 2.77
C SER A 40 -5.14 13.50 4.26
N ASN A 41 -5.01 12.45 5.06
CA ASN A 41 -4.59 12.57 6.46
C ASN A 41 -3.07 12.74 6.58
N VAL A 42 -2.31 11.90 5.90
CA VAL A 42 -0.85 11.82 6.00
C VAL A 42 -0.16 13.09 5.50
N MET A 43 -0.70 13.74 4.47
CA MET A 43 -0.09 14.95 3.92
C MET A 43 0.00 16.11 4.92
N HIS A 44 -0.68 16.03 6.07
CA HIS A 44 -0.63 17.04 7.14
C HIS A 44 0.27 16.64 8.32
N TRP A 45 0.95 15.50 8.31
CA TRP A 45 1.60 14.96 9.50
C TRP A 45 2.82 15.72 10.03
N ARG A 46 3.50 16.51 9.19
CA ARG A 46 4.75 17.16 9.55
C ARG A 46 4.53 18.38 10.47
N ASP A 47 3.71 19.30 10.02
CA ASP A 47 3.49 20.61 10.63
C ASP A 47 2.04 21.10 10.41
N ASN A 48 1.13 20.18 10.09
CA ASN A 48 -0.24 20.45 9.69
C ASN A 48 -0.40 21.22 8.36
N THR A 49 0.69 21.50 7.66
CA THR A 49 0.68 22.07 6.30
C THR A 49 0.55 20.92 5.28
N PRO A 50 -0.35 21.02 4.28
CA PRO A 50 -0.42 20.02 3.22
C PRO A 50 0.89 19.89 2.45
N SER A 51 1.46 18.69 2.44
CA SER A 51 2.76 18.37 1.84
C SER A 51 2.77 16.90 1.40
N LEU A 52 3.37 16.59 0.24
CA LEU A 52 3.48 15.20 -0.22
C LEU A 52 4.66 14.46 0.42
N GLU A 53 5.60 15.20 1.01
CA GLU A 53 6.82 14.67 1.60
C GLU A 53 6.55 13.57 2.65
N PRO A 54 5.60 13.70 3.60
CA PRO A 54 5.22 12.60 4.48
C PRO A 54 4.76 11.35 3.77
N VAL A 55 3.97 11.49 2.70
CA VAL A 55 3.46 10.34 1.93
C VAL A 55 4.63 9.64 1.23
N ILE A 56 5.54 10.40 0.62
CA ILE A 56 6.74 9.88 -0.05
C ILE A 56 7.66 9.15 0.95
N GLU A 57 7.88 9.75 2.13
CA GLU A 57 8.71 9.16 3.19
C GLU A 57 8.16 7.86 3.75
N ILE A 58 6.84 7.63 3.67
CA ILE A 58 6.20 6.36 4.03
C ILE A 58 6.28 5.36 2.88
N VAL A 59 6.03 5.78 1.64
CA VAL A 59 5.95 4.88 0.48
C VAL A 59 7.28 4.19 0.19
N ALA A 60 8.39 4.93 0.19
CA ALA A 60 9.71 4.41 -0.14
C ALA A 60 10.13 3.20 0.74
N PRO A 61 10.10 3.28 2.10
CA PRO A 61 10.45 2.14 2.94
C PRO A 61 9.46 0.98 2.83
N LEU A 62 8.16 1.24 2.60
CA LEU A 62 7.18 0.17 2.38
C LEU A 62 7.47 -0.64 1.12
N GLN A 63 7.81 0.02 0.02
CA GLN A 63 8.22 -0.66 -1.21
C GLN A 63 9.52 -1.47 -0.98
N ALA A 64 10.50 -0.89 -0.27
CA ALA A 64 11.76 -1.57 0.05
C ALA A 64 11.54 -2.82 0.93
N ALA A 65 10.58 -2.77 1.85
CA ALA A 65 10.18 -3.90 2.69
C ALA A 65 9.28 -4.94 1.96
N GLY A 66 8.97 -4.73 0.68
CA GLY A 66 8.22 -5.68 -0.14
C GLY A 66 6.69 -5.58 -0.04
N PHE A 67 6.16 -4.52 0.59
CA PHE A 67 4.73 -4.23 0.59
C PHE A 67 4.26 -3.67 -0.77
N ARG A 68 2.94 -3.67 -0.99
CA ARG A 68 2.30 -2.92 -2.06
C ARG A 68 1.54 -1.73 -1.45
N PRO A 69 2.17 -0.54 -1.35
CA PRO A 69 1.47 0.64 -0.87
C PRO A 69 0.46 1.12 -1.92
N GLY A 70 -0.75 1.45 -1.49
CA GLY A 70 -1.70 2.24 -2.26
C GLY A 70 -2.03 3.53 -1.52
N VAL A 71 -2.33 4.62 -2.22
CA VAL A 71 -2.64 5.91 -1.60
C VAL A 71 -4.01 6.38 -2.07
N VAL A 72 -4.88 6.74 -1.13
CA VAL A 72 -6.18 7.34 -1.44
C VAL A 72 -6.20 8.78 -0.95
N PHE A 73 -6.64 9.69 -1.80
CA PHE A 73 -6.77 11.11 -1.51
C PHE A 73 -8.22 11.55 -1.65
N ASP A 74 -8.61 12.52 -0.83
CA ASP A 74 -9.83 13.30 -1.03
C ASP A 74 -9.77 14.12 -2.33
N ALA A 75 -10.93 14.51 -2.87
CA ALA A 75 -11.04 15.27 -4.11
C ALA A 75 -10.37 16.66 -4.07
N ASN A 76 -10.09 17.19 -2.87
CA ASN A 76 -9.49 18.50 -2.64
C ASN A 76 -7.97 18.43 -2.41
N ALA A 77 -7.36 17.24 -2.35
CA ALA A 77 -5.94 17.09 -2.05
C ALA A 77 -5.06 17.89 -3.01
N GLY A 78 -5.34 17.83 -4.32
CA GLY A 78 -4.63 18.64 -5.31
C GLY A 78 -4.70 20.14 -5.04
N TYR A 79 -5.87 20.65 -4.65
CA TYR A 79 -6.05 22.06 -4.31
C TYR A 79 -5.30 22.45 -3.03
N LYS A 80 -5.29 21.59 -2.02
CA LYS A 80 -4.53 21.81 -0.78
C LYS A 80 -3.03 21.81 -1.02
N LEU A 81 -2.54 20.96 -1.92
CA LEU A 81 -1.10 20.81 -2.22
C LEU A 81 -0.56 21.87 -3.18
N GLU A 82 -1.35 22.30 -4.18
CA GLU A 82 -0.86 23.13 -5.29
C GLU A 82 -1.79 24.26 -5.71
N GLY A 83 -2.87 24.50 -4.98
CA GLY A 83 -3.86 25.54 -5.30
C GLY A 83 -4.71 25.25 -6.55
N ARG A 84 -4.61 24.06 -7.14
CA ARG A 84 -5.38 23.64 -8.32
C ARG A 84 -5.73 22.16 -8.30
N TYR A 85 -6.76 21.78 -9.04
CA TYR A 85 -7.11 20.37 -9.21
C TYR A 85 -5.94 19.56 -9.75
N ARG A 86 -5.69 18.39 -9.14
CA ARG A 86 -4.73 17.37 -9.57
C ARG A 86 -5.43 16.03 -9.56
N ASP A 87 -5.23 15.28 -10.65
CA ASP A 87 -5.70 13.91 -10.78
C ASP A 87 -4.73 12.91 -10.12
N ASP A 88 -5.16 11.65 -10.09
CA ASP A 88 -4.38 10.49 -9.67
C ASP A 88 -3.05 10.37 -10.42
N ALA A 89 -3.03 10.54 -11.74
CA ALA A 89 -1.82 10.44 -12.56
C ALA A 89 -0.74 11.45 -12.17
N VAL A 90 -1.11 12.69 -11.82
CA VAL A 90 -0.14 13.70 -11.37
C VAL A 90 0.39 13.36 -9.97
N LEU A 91 -0.48 13.00 -9.03
CA LEU A 91 -0.05 12.67 -7.66
C LEU A 91 0.80 11.39 -7.63
N ALA A 92 0.43 10.36 -8.40
CA ALA A 92 1.19 9.12 -8.55
C ALA A 92 2.64 9.38 -8.97
N ARG A 93 2.82 10.22 -10.01
CA ARG A 93 4.15 10.60 -10.50
C ARG A 93 5.00 11.31 -9.44
N ARG A 94 4.38 12.19 -8.64
CA ARG A 94 5.09 12.90 -7.56
C ARG A 94 5.46 11.99 -6.40
N ILE A 95 4.61 11.03 -6.08
CA ILE A 95 4.84 10.08 -4.98
C ILE A 95 5.85 9.00 -5.40
N GLY A 96 6.00 8.73 -6.70
CA GLY A 96 6.83 7.64 -7.20
C GLY A 96 6.09 6.29 -7.24
N LEU A 97 4.77 6.32 -7.39
CA LEU A 97 3.93 5.14 -7.51
C LEU A 97 3.36 4.98 -8.93
N PRO A 98 3.07 3.75 -9.36
CA PRO A 98 2.19 3.51 -10.49
C PRO A 98 0.82 4.16 -10.27
N GLU A 99 0.22 4.70 -11.33
CA GLU A 99 -1.10 5.34 -11.29
C GLU A 99 -2.18 4.44 -10.68
N ALA A 100 -2.16 3.14 -11.00
CA ALA A 100 -3.08 2.15 -10.44
C ALA A 100 -2.97 1.96 -8.90
N GLN A 101 -1.97 2.55 -8.25
CA GLN A 101 -1.78 2.52 -6.79
C GLN A 101 -2.12 3.86 -6.13
N VAL A 102 -2.58 4.86 -6.88
CA VAL A 102 -3.01 6.15 -6.33
C VAL A 102 -4.41 6.45 -6.82
N LEU A 103 -5.30 6.81 -5.91
CA LEU A 103 -6.67 7.17 -6.23
C LEU A 103 -6.98 8.55 -5.63
N VAL A 104 -7.43 9.47 -6.47
CA VAL A 104 -8.08 10.72 -6.03
C VAL A 104 -9.58 10.52 -6.21
N VAL A 105 -10.33 10.53 -5.11
CA VAL A 105 -11.77 10.29 -5.21
C VAL A 105 -12.47 11.40 -6.01
N PRO A 106 -13.54 11.09 -6.77
CA PRO A 106 -14.28 12.10 -7.50
C PRO A 106 -14.88 13.17 -6.59
N LYS A 107 -14.99 14.40 -7.12
CA LYS A 107 -15.62 15.50 -6.39
C LYS A 107 -17.07 15.13 -6.00
N GLY A 108 -17.42 15.42 -4.74
CA GLY A 108 -18.74 15.11 -4.18
C GLY A 108 -18.86 13.69 -3.62
N GLN A 109 -17.80 12.88 -3.69
CA GLN A 109 -17.72 11.60 -2.99
C GLN A 109 -16.80 11.70 -1.77
N PRO A 110 -17.19 11.13 -0.62
CA PRO A 110 -16.32 11.03 0.55
C PRO A 110 -15.18 10.04 0.29
N ALA A 111 -13.98 10.34 0.81
CA ALA A 111 -12.81 9.48 0.64
C ALA A 111 -12.85 8.23 1.53
N ASP A 112 -13.36 8.37 2.76
CA ASP A 112 -13.33 7.29 3.76
C ASP A 112 -14.02 6.01 3.26
N PRO A 113 -15.24 6.04 2.67
CA PRO A 113 -15.87 4.81 2.18
C PRO A 113 -15.05 4.12 1.09
N THR A 114 -14.44 4.90 0.20
CA THR A 114 -13.57 4.36 -0.85
C THR A 114 -12.32 3.72 -0.28
N LEU A 115 -11.66 4.40 0.67
CA LEU A 115 -10.48 3.88 1.37
C LEU A 115 -10.80 2.60 2.16
N LEU A 116 -11.89 2.61 2.93
CA LEU A 116 -12.32 1.48 3.76
C LEU A 116 -12.79 0.28 2.93
N ALA A 117 -13.51 0.52 1.82
CA ALA A 117 -13.90 -0.52 0.89
C ALA A 117 -12.67 -1.18 0.24
N ALA A 118 -11.72 -0.38 -0.24
CA ALA A 118 -10.47 -0.89 -0.78
C ALA A 118 -9.66 -1.66 0.28
N ALA A 119 -9.62 -1.17 1.52
CA ALA A 119 -8.91 -1.86 2.60
C ALA A 119 -9.51 -3.24 2.89
N ARG A 120 -10.83 -3.36 2.83
CA ARG A 120 -11.53 -4.64 2.97
C ARG A 120 -11.27 -5.56 1.79
N GLU A 121 -11.41 -5.05 0.57
CA GLU A 121 -11.23 -5.83 -0.67
C GLU A 121 -9.82 -6.43 -0.77
N PHE A 122 -8.79 -5.66 -0.42
CA PHE A 122 -7.40 -6.08 -0.50
C PHE A 122 -6.83 -6.66 0.79
N ASP A 123 -7.67 -6.83 1.83
CA ASP A 123 -7.25 -7.18 3.19
C ASP A 123 -6.06 -6.34 3.69
N ALA A 124 -6.12 -5.03 3.39
CA ALA A 124 -5.03 -4.11 3.64
C ALA A 124 -5.08 -3.51 5.05
N ARG A 125 -3.90 -3.20 5.60
CA ARG A 125 -3.77 -2.29 6.74
C ARG A 125 -3.83 -0.85 6.24
N ILE A 126 -4.29 0.08 7.09
CA ILE A 126 -4.45 1.49 6.73
C ILE A 126 -3.51 2.34 7.57
N ILE A 127 -2.66 3.14 6.93
CA ILE A 127 -1.87 4.18 7.57
C ILE A 127 -2.70 5.47 7.61
N THR A 128 -3.11 5.87 8.81
CA THR A 128 -3.88 7.09 9.07
C THR A 128 -3.88 7.40 10.56
N ASN A 129 -4.15 8.65 10.93
CA ASN A 129 -4.48 9.05 12.30
C ASN A 129 -6.00 9.22 12.54
N ASP A 130 -6.84 9.00 11.51
CA ASP A 130 -8.29 9.00 11.66
C ASP A 130 -8.82 7.71 12.31
N ARG A 131 -9.82 7.83 13.17
CA ARG A 131 -10.47 6.69 13.84
C ARG A 131 -11.65 6.14 13.05
N PHE A 132 -12.15 6.86 12.03
CA PHE A 132 -13.30 6.47 11.22
C PHE A 132 -14.52 6.10 12.08
N ARG A 133 -14.80 6.88 13.13
CA ARG A 133 -15.83 6.55 14.15
C ARG A 133 -17.20 6.30 13.54
N ASP A 134 -17.55 7.06 12.51
CA ASP A 134 -18.84 6.97 11.82
C ASP A 134 -18.98 5.67 11.02
N TRP A 135 -17.86 5.00 10.72
CA TRP A 135 -17.79 3.79 9.91
C TRP A 135 -17.52 2.51 10.72
N GLU A 136 -17.28 2.60 12.03
CA GLU A 136 -16.95 1.44 12.87
C GLU A 136 -18.05 0.35 12.88
N THR A 137 -19.31 0.74 12.77
CA THR A 137 -20.45 -0.19 12.73
C THR A 137 -20.42 -1.05 11.46
N ASP A 138 -20.12 -0.42 10.33
CA ASP A 138 -20.10 -1.08 9.02
C ASP A 138 -18.74 -1.75 8.74
N HIS A 139 -17.70 -1.36 9.48
CA HIS A 139 -16.32 -1.84 9.37
C HIS A 139 -15.74 -2.27 10.74
N PRO A 140 -16.29 -3.33 11.36
CA PRO A 140 -15.82 -3.80 12.67
C PRO A 140 -14.35 -4.25 12.66
N GLU A 141 -13.81 -4.63 11.49
CA GLU A 141 -12.41 -5.00 11.32
C GLU A 141 -11.43 -3.87 11.68
N LEU A 142 -11.87 -2.60 11.68
CA LEU A 142 -11.05 -1.47 12.10
C LEU A 142 -10.62 -1.55 13.57
N ARG A 143 -11.34 -2.32 14.39
CA ARG A 143 -11.01 -2.56 15.80
C ARG A 143 -9.94 -3.64 16.00
N LEU A 144 -9.59 -4.38 14.95
CA LEU A 144 -8.56 -5.40 15.04
C LEU A 144 -7.19 -4.74 15.22
N PRO A 145 -6.37 -5.22 16.17
CA PRO A 145 -5.00 -4.74 16.34
C PRO A 145 -4.22 -4.79 15.02
N GLY A 146 -3.45 -3.74 14.74
CA GLY A 146 -2.65 -3.63 13.53
C GLY A 146 -3.43 -3.31 12.24
N ARG A 147 -4.77 -3.19 12.26
CA ARG A 147 -5.54 -2.78 11.07
C ARG A 147 -5.32 -1.31 10.72
N LEU A 148 -5.28 -0.45 11.74
CA LEU A 148 -4.93 0.95 11.63
C LEU A 148 -3.52 1.17 12.16
N ILE A 149 -2.63 1.63 11.30
CA ILE A 149 -1.24 1.97 11.61
C ILE A 149 -1.18 3.47 11.86
N ARG A 150 -0.88 3.85 13.11
CA ARG A 150 -0.71 5.25 13.50
C ARG A 150 0.69 5.74 13.20
N GLY A 151 0.87 7.06 13.17
CA GLY A 151 2.19 7.62 12.98
C GLY A 151 2.22 9.13 13.07
N GLY A 152 3.36 9.68 12.69
CA GLY A 152 3.58 11.12 12.62
C GLY A 152 5.05 11.47 12.64
N TYR A 153 5.35 12.69 13.07
CA TYR A 153 6.73 13.16 13.23
C TYR A 153 7.08 13.35 14.70
N ARG A 154 8.30 12.96 15.07
CA ARG A 154 8.92 13.27 16.37
C ARG A 154 10.37 13.65 16.12
N ASN A 155 10.78 14.85 16.56
CA ASN A 155 12.12 15.39 16.34
C ASN A 155 12.54 15.36 14.86
N GLY A 156 11.62 15.71 13.95
CA GLY A 156 11.88 15.72 12.51
C GLY A 156 11.97 14.34 11.84
N ARG A 157 11.77 13.24 12.59
CA ARG A 157 11.76 11.88 12.05
C ARG A 157 10.35 11.32 12.01
N LEU A 158 10.01 10.72 10.87
CA LEU A 158 8.79 9.93 10.71
C LEU A 158 8.85 8.71 11.65
N TRP A 159 7.74 8.42 12.32
CA TRP A 159 7.53 7.17 13.05
C TRP A 159 6.18 6.58 12.66
N LEU A 160 6.10 5.25 12.67
CA LEU A 160 4.89 4.47 12.43
C LEU A 160 4.76 3.43 13.54
N GLU A 161 3.54 3.17 13.99
CA GLU A 161 3.19 2.09 14.91
C GLU A 161 3.08 0.78 14.11
N LEU A 162 4.24 0.27 13.68
CA LEU A 162 4.38 -1.04 13.06
C LEU A 162 4.79 -2.04 14.16
N ASP A 163 3.95 -3.06 14.38
CA ASP A 163 4.21 -4.17 15.31
C ASP A 163 5.48 -4.96 14.96
#